data_AF-Q6FCW3-F1
#
_entry.id   AF-Q6FCW3-F1
#
_cell.length_a   1.000
_cell.length_b   1.000
_cell.length_c   1.000
_cell.angle_alpha   90.00
_cell.angle_beta   90.00
_cell.angle_gamma   90.00
#
_symmetry.space_group_name_H-M   'P 1'
#
loop_
_entity.id
_entity.type
_entity.pdbx_description
1 polymer ?
#
loop_
_entity_poly.entity_id
_entity_poly.type
_entity_poly.pdbx_seq_one_letter_code
_entity_poly.pdbx_strand_id
1 'polypeptide(L)'
;MVDTPFQQPQSLNVRQNRALALAGVFQATQLTHMTAMTGQQSIGETGNFYFEQLIKASLNIRPALNTSTQTLDFFNQLGDIALGLKTLESSINQPFSTTPKSKIPKLPSAKLPMSYAMALLQLEKKVYSNPEYVAVIEKSQQKILKQLSFFDNNYMHPSIIANLAQAYVDTAGQINPRILVRGNAESFKDPNHTNRIRASLFTGLQLAHLWRQLGGSSWNMIFSKRKLLQDIQTLARLQYQMV
;
A
#
# COMPACT_ATOMS: atom_id res chain seq x y z
N MET A 1 -29.97 -11.19 -9.54
CA MET A 1 -29.15 -10.85 -10.72
C MET A 1 -28.36 -12.09 -11.05
N VAL A 2 -28.40 -12.55 -12.30
CA VAL A 2 -27.71 -13.77 -12.72
C VAL A 2 -26.24 -13.41 -12.85
N ASP A 3 -25.40 -13.93 -11.96
CA ASP A 3 -23.95 -13.87 -12.12
C ASP A 3 -23.61 -14.57 -13.43
N THR A 4 -23.30 -13.78 -14.46
CA THR A 4 -22.89 -14.33 -15.75
C THR A 4 -21.50 -14.92 -15.54
N PRO A 5 -21.31 -16.26 -15.65
CA PRO A 5 -20.08 -16.93 -15.23
C PRO A 5 -18.86 -16.65 -16.14
N PHE A 6 -18.99 -15.72 -17.09
CA PHE A 6 -17.99 -15.44 -18.13
C PHE A 6 -17.53 -13.99 -18.17
N GLN A 7 -17.74 -13.19 -17.11
CA GLN A 7 -16.99 -11.93 -17.03
C GLN A 7 -15.51 -12.27 -16.93
N GLN A 8 -14.80 -12.15 -18.06
CA GLN A 8 -13.36 -12.22 -18.09
C GLN A 8 -12.84 -11.20 -17.07
N PRO A 9 -11.91 -11.58 -16.17
CA PRO A 9 -11.33 -10.64 -15.24
C PRO A 9 -10.83 -9.43 -16.04
N GLN A 10 -11.26 -8.23 -15.63
CA GLN A 10 -11.01 -7.00 -16.36
C GLN A 10 -9.50 -6.84 -16.61
N SER A 11 -9.05 -7.11 -17.84
CA SER A 11 -7.64 -7.04 -18.17
C SER A 11 -7.23 -5.58 -18.33
N LEU A 12 -6.50 -5.08 -17.34
CA LEU A 12 -5.94 -3.74 -17.36
C LEU A 12 -4.68 -3.72 -18.23
N ASN A 13 -4.45 -2.62 -18.94
CA ASN A 13 -3.19 -2.44 -19.65
C ASN A 13 -2.04 -2.22 -18.64
N VAL A 14 -0.79 -2.39 -19.10
CA VAL A 14 0.41 -2.26 -18.24
C VAL A 14 0.45 -0.91 -17.51
N ARG A 15 -0.01 0.17 -18.16
CA ARG A 15 -0.01 1.52 -17.59
C ARG A 15 -1.03 1.65 -16.45
N GLN A 16 -2.22 1.10 -16.63
CA GLN A 16 -3.28 1.02 -15.63
C GLN A 16 -2.87 0.14 -14.44
N ASN A 17 -2.31 -1.05 -14.70
CA ASN A 17 -1.77 -1.92 -13.65
C ASN A 17 -0.69 -1.20 -12.84
N ARG A 18 0.23 -0.50 -13.50
CA ARG A 18 1.23 0.32 -12.82
C ARG A 18 0.58 1.44 -11.98
N ALA A 19 -0.43 2.13 -12.50
CA ALA A 19 -1.14 3.15 -11.72
C ALA A 19 -1.84 2.55 -10.50
N LEU A 20 -2.42 1.35 -10.64
CA LEU A 20 -3.11 0.64 -9.57
C LEU A 20 -2.14 0.16 -8.48
N ALA A 21 -0.99 -0.41 -8.85
CA ALA A 21 0.05 -0.79 -7.89
C ALA A 21 0.54 0.43 -7.09
N LEU A 22 0.71 1.57 -7.75
CA LEU A 22 1.04 2.83 -7.08
C LEU A 22 -0.08 3.29 -6.14
N ALA A 23 -1.33 3.19 -6.55
CA ALA A 23 -2.47 3.49 -5.68
C ALA A 23 -2.46 2.60 -4.43
N GLY A 24 -2.04 1.34 -4.55
CA GLY A 24 -1.84 0.42 -3.42
C GLY A 24 -0.79 0.91 -2.42
N VAL A 25 0.33 1.45 -2.90
CA VAL A 25 1.33 2.11 -2.03
C VAL A 25 0.68 3.26 -1.27
N PHE A 26 -0.12 4.08 -1.95
CA PHE A 26 -0.83 5.19 -1.31
C PHE A 26 -1.89 4.73 -0.31
N GLN A 27 -2.61 3.63 -0.59
CA GLN A 27 -3.55 3.01 0.35
C GLN A 27 -2.85 2.58 1.64
N ALA A 28 -1.73 1.86 1.53
CA ALA A 28 -0.90 1.45 2.66
C ALA A 28 -0.47 2.65 3.53
N THR A 29 -0.04 3.73 2.89
CA THR A 29 0.44 4.93 3.59
C THR A 29 -0.68 5.75 4.21
N GLN A 30 -1.86 5.75 3.60
CA GLN A 30 -3.05 6.39 4.15
C GLN A 30 -3.55 5.61 5.36
N LEU A 31 -3.59 4.27 5.30
CA LEU A 31 -3.93 3.42 6.45
C LEU A 31 -2.91 3.57 7.58
N THR A 32 -1.63 3.70 7.25
CA THR A 32 -0.57 4.03 8.22
C THR A 32 -0.88 5.36 8.92
N HIS A 33 -1.21 6.40 8.15
CA HIS A 33 -1.54 7.71 8.71
C HIS A 33 -2.82 7.66 9.57
N MET A 34 -3.88 7.03 9.09
CA MET A 34 -5.13 6.87 9.83
C MET A 34 -4.90 6.14 11.16
N THR A 35 -4.22 4.99 11.13
CA THR A 35 -3.92 4.20 12.34
C THR A 35 -3.04 4.97 13.32
N ALA A 36 -2.11 5.79 12.83
CA ALA A 36 -1.29 6.62 13.70
C ALA A 36 -2.08 7.78 14.33
N MET A 37 -3.17 8.24 13.70
CA MET A 37 -3.96 9.39 14.20
C MET A 37 -5.08 9.00 15.17
N THR A 38 -5.57 7.76 15.16
CA THR A 38 -6.73 7.34 15.96
C THR A 38 -6.48 7.17 17.46
N GLY A 39 -5.23 7.25 17.92
CA GLY A 39 -4.90 6.91 19.32
C GLY A 39 -5.04 5.40 19.55
N GLN A 40 -5.80 5.01 20.57
CA GLN A 40 -6.13 3.60 20.86
C GLN A 40 -7.43 3.14 20.18
N GLN A 41 -8.09 4.03 19.42
CA GLN A 41 -9.36 3.73 18.76
C GLN A 41 -9.14 3.02 17.42
N SER A 42 -10.09 2.17 17.05
CA SER A 42 -10.14 1.55 15.73
C SER A 42 -10.28 2.59 14.61
N ILE A 43 -9.70 2.34 13.44
CA ILE A 43 -9.81 3.19 12.23
C ILE A 43 -11.19 3.13 11.55
N GLY A 44 -12.20 2.59 12.24
CA GLY A 44 -13.56 2.40 11.74
C GLY A 44 -13.69 1.21 10.79
N GLU A 45 -14.93 0.84 10.48
CA GLU A 45 -15.26 -0.31 9.61
C GLU A 45 -14.64 -0.17 8.21
N THR A 46 -14.78 0.99 7.58
CA THR A 46 -14.19 1.26 6.27
C THR A 46 -12.67 1.16 6.28
N GLY A 47 -12.02 1.67 7.34
CA GLY A 47 -10.56 1.55 7.49
C GLY A 47 -10.13 0.09 7.65
N ASN A 48 -10.88 -0.68 8.45
CA ASN A 48 -10.63 -2.12 8.64
C ASN A 48 -10.83 -2.91 7.35
N PHE A 49 -11.85 -2.60 6.56
CA PHE A 49 -12.07 -3.20 5.25
C PHE A 49 -10.84 -3.01 4.35
N TYR A 50 -10.38 -1.77 4.14
CA TYR A 50 -9.20 -1.51 3.29
C TYR A 50 -7.92 -2.13 3.85
N PHE A 51 -7.77 -2.17 5.17
CA PHE A 51 -6.66 -2.83 5.82
C PHE A 51 -6.66 -4.34 5.58
N GLU A 52 -7.82 -5.00 5.65
CA GLU A 52 -7.96 -6.42 5.33
C GLU A 52 -7.57 -6.72 3.88
N GLN A 53 -8.04 -5.92 2.91
CA GLN A 53 -7.65 -6.10 1.51
C GLN A 53 -6.14 -5.92 1.32
N LEU A 54 -5.53 -4.98 2.06
CA LEU A 54 -4.08 -4.79 2.05
C LEU A 54 -3.34 -6.03 2.59
N ILE A 55 -3.82 -6.65 3.68
CA ILE A 55 -3.20 -7.87 4.22
C ILE A 55 -3.37 -9.06 3.28
N LYS A 56 -4.54 -9.21 2.64
CA LYS A 56 -4.75 -10.23 1.60
C LYS A 56 -3.76 -10.07 0.44
N ALA A 57 -3.59 -8.85 -0.08
CA ALA A 57 -2.63 -8.55 -1.13
C ALA A 57 -1.18 -8.88 -0.71
N SER A 58 -0.79 -8.54 0.53
CA SER A 58 0.55 -8.82 1.08
C SER A 58 0.96 -10.29 0.99
N LEU A 59 0.00 -11.20 1.19
CA LEU A 59 0.23 -12.64 1.19
C LEU A 59 0.15 -13.26 -0.21
N ASN A 60 -0.22 -12.49 -1.23
CA ASN A 60 -0.27 -12.94 -2.63
C ASN A 60 0.85 -12.34 -3.50
N ILE A 61 1.41 -11.18 -3.14
CA ILE A 61 2.58 -10.60 -3.82
C ILE A 61 3.84 -11.40 -3.47
N ARG A 62 4.68 -11.71 -4.47
CA ARG A 62 5.94 -12.47 -4.32
C ARG A 62 7.17 -11.64 -4.72
N PRO A 63 8.34 -11.84 -4.08
CA PRO A 63 9.57 -11.11 -4.43
C PRO A 63 10.19 -11.47 -5.79
N ALA A 64 10.41 -12.75 -6.06
CA ALA A 64 11.26 -13.17 -7.18
C ALA A 64 10.66 -12.89 -8.57
N LEU A 65 9.38 -13.25 -8.77
CA LEU A 65 8.60 -12.90 -9.95
C LEU A 65 7.12 -13.06 -9.58
N ASN A 66 6.34 -12.00 -9.70
CA ASN A 66 4.89 -12.15 -9.61
C ASN A 66 4.42 -12.93 -10.83
N THR A 67 3.64 -14.00 -10.62
CA THR A 67 3.08 -14.84 -11.70
C THR A 67 2.16 -14.05 -12.61
N SER A 68 1.59 -12.96 -12.10
CA SER A 68 0.69 -12.08 -12.84
C SER A 68 1.20 -10.65 -12.93
N THR A 69 0.96 -10.06 -14.10
CA THR A 69 1.12 -8.63 -14.36
C THR A 69 -0.17 -7.84 -14.08
N GLN A 70 -1.26 -8.53 -13.74
CA GLN A 70 -2.54 -7.92 -13.36
C GLN A 70 -2.56 -7.64 -11.86
N THR A 71 -2.62 -6.37 -11.50
CA THR A 71 -2.70 -5.94 -10.10
C THR A 71 -4.01 -6.36 -9.44
N LEU A 72 -5.07 -6.58 -10.24
CA LEU A 72 -6.37 -7.08 -9.77
C LEU A 72 -6.32 -8.55 -9.30
N ASP A 73 -5.24 -9.28 -9.56
CA ASP A 73 -5.05 -10.62 -8.98
C ASP A 73 -4.71 -10.54 -7.48
N PHE A 74 -4.33 -9.35 -6.99
CA PHE A 74 -4.06 -9.08 -5.57
C PHE A 74 -5.18 -8.31 -4.87
N PHE A 75 -6.00 -7.58 -5.64
CA PHE A 75 -7.16 -6.82 -5.19
C PHE A 75 -8.34 -7.25 -6.07
N ASN A 76 -9.27 -8.05 -5.53
CA ASN A 76 -10.32 -8.73 -6.30
C ASN A 76 -11.13 -7.78 -7.20
N GLN A 77 -11.24 -6.51 -6.80
CA GLN A 77 -11.94 -5.47 -7.53
C GLN A 77 -11.30 -4.09 -7.30
N LEU A 78 -11.61 -3.14 -8.19
CA LEU A 78 -11.15 -1.74 -8.05
C LEU A 78 -11.66 -1.08 -6.75
N GLY A 79 -12.79 -1.52 -6.22
CA GLY A 79 -13.33 -1.06 -4.93
C GLY A 79 -12.39 -1.32 -3.75
N ASP A 80 -11.59 -2.38 -3.80
CA ASP A 80 -10.68 -2.79 -2.72
C ASP A 80 -9.48 -1.84 -2.56
N ILE A 81 -9.23 -0.99 -3.58
CA ILE A 81 -8.10 -0.06 -3.64
C ILE A 81 -8.54 1.41 -3.82
N ALA A 82 -9.83 1.68 -3.66
CA ALA A 82 -10.40 3.00 -3.88
C ALA A 82 -9.82 4.08 -2.94
N LEU A 83 -9.51 3.74 -1.68
CA LEU A 83 -8.83 4.65 -0.76
C LEU A 83 -7.46 5.07 -1.31
N GLY A 84 -6.72 4.12 -1.86
CA GLY A 84 -5.44 4.35 -2.54
C GLY A 84 -5.56 5.26 -3.75
N LEU A 85 -6.53 5.00 -4.63
CA LEU A 85 -6.78 5.81 -5.82
C LEU A 85 -7.10 7.27 -5.46
N LYS A 86 -8.00 7.49 -4.51
CA LYS A 86 -8.36 8.82 -4.00
C LYS A 86 -7.19 9.54 -3.35
N THR A 87 -6.39 8.83 -2.55
CA THR A 87 -5.21 9.39 -1.88
C THR A 87 -4.13 9.77 -2.90
N LEU A 88 -3.89 8.92 -3.90
CA LEU A 88 -2.96 9.18 -4.98
C LEU A 88 -3.40 10.38 -5.82
N GLU A 89 -4.66 10.43 -6.25
CA GLU A 89 -5.22 11.56 -6.99
C GLU A 89 -5.04 12.88 -6.23
N SER A 90 -5.41 12.91 -4.95
CA SER A 90 -5.29 14.09 -4.08
C SER A 90 -3.83 14.54 -3.91
N SER A 91 -2.87 13.62 -3.95
CA SER A 91 -1.45 13.96 -3.85
C SER A 91 -0.87 14.61 -5.11
N ILE A 92 -1.47 14.29 -6.28
CA ILE A 92 -1.06 14.84 -7.58
C ILE A 92 -1.77 16.17 -7.82
N ASN A 93 -3.07 16.23 -7.55
CA ASN A 93 -3.91 17.43 -7.63
C ASN A 93 -3.61 18.34 -6.43
N GLN A 94 -2.46 19.01 -6.45
CA GLN A 94 -2.19 20.07 -5.47
C GLN A 94 -3.02 21.29 -5.87
N PRO A 95 -3.98 21.75 -5.04
CA PRO A 95 -4.57 23.06 -5.28
C PRO A 95 -3.46 24.12 -5.19
N PHE A 96 -3.53 25.12 -6.06
CA PHE A 96 -2.73 26.32 -5.93
C PHE A 96 -3.00 26.93 -4.55
N SER A 97 -2.02 26.83 -3.65
CA SER A 97 -2.08 27.45 -2.33
C SER A 97 -1.46 28.83 -2.45
N THR A 98 -2.26 29.88 -2.23
CA THR A 98 -1.81 31.27 -2.13
C THR A 98 -0.98 31.54 -0.88
N THR A 99 -0.89 30.56 0.04
CA THR A 99 -0.14 30.69 1.28
C THR A 99 1.36 30.63 0.97
N PRO A 100 2.16 31.65 1.38
CA PRO A 100 3.60 31.67 1.11
C PRO A 100 4.27 30.39 1.62
N LYS A 101 5.08 29.74 0.78
CA LYS A 101 5.91 28.61 1.18
C LYS A 101 6.79 29.06 2.35
N SER A 102 6.49 28.65 3.58
CA SER A 102 7.38 28.91 4.69
C SER A 102 8.75 28.32 4.38
N LYS A 103 9.83 29.10 4.57
CA LYS A 103 11.23 28.66 4.36
C LYS A 103 11.60 27.39 5.14
N ILE A 104 10.83 27.06 6.17
CA ILE A 104 10.90 25.80 6.91
C ILE A 104 9.76 24.91 6.40
N PRO A 105 10.03 23.76 5.74
CA PRO A 105 8.98 22.90 5.24
C PRO A 105 8.26 22.21 6.40
N LYS A 106 7.29 22.89 7.02
CA LYS A 106 6.23 22.20 7.76
C LYS A 106 5.43 21.41 6.72
N LEU A 107 5.67 20.10 6.59
CA LEU A 107 4.76 19.24 5.83
C LEU A 107 3.40 19.30 6.56
N PRO A 108 2.33 19.85 5.95
CA PRO A 108 0.98 19.69 6.47
C PRO A 108 0.67 18.19 6.61
N SER A 109 -0.21 17.81 7.53
CA SER A 109 -0.68 16.42 7.70
C SER A 109 -1.10 15.77 6.37
N ALA A 110 -1.72 16.55 5.47
CA ALA A 110 -2.06 16.14 4.10
C ALA A 110 -0.88 15.62 3.27
N LYS A 111 0.37 15.99 3.61
CA LYS A 111 1.58 15.51 2.94
C LYS A 111 2.21 14.27 3.59
N LEU A 112 1.71 13.82 4.74
CA LEU A 112 2.29 12.68 5.44
C LEU A 112 2.15 11.37 4.65
N PRO A 113 0.96 10.97 4.15
CA PRO A 113 0.83 9.77 3.32
C PRO A 113 1.74 9.81 2.10
N MET A 114 1.80 10.96 1.41
CA MET A 114 2.70 11.15 0.27
C MET A 114 4.18 10.99 0.67
N SER A 115 4.59 11.53 1.82
CA SER A 115 5.97 11.39 2.30
C SER A 115 6.34 9.94 2.62
N TYR A 116 5.41 9.19 3.23
CA TYR A 116 5.59 7.77 3.50
C TYR A 116 5.64 6.98 2.19
N ALA A 117 4.78 7.29 1.21
CA ALA A 117 4.78 6.65 -0.10
C ALA A 117 6.12 6.86 -0.82
N MET A 118 6.62 8.10 -0.86
CA MET A 118 7.91 8.39 -1.47
C MET A 118 9.07 7.66 -0.76
N ALA A 119 9.03 7.58 0.56
CA ALA A 119 10.01 6.83 1.33
C ALA A 119 9.96 5.32 1.02
N LEU A 120 8.76 4.74 0.91
CA LEU A 120 8.59 3.33 0.51
C LEU A 120 9.13 3.06 -0.90
N LEU A 121 8.87 3.94 -1.87
CA LEU A 121 9.41 3.80 -3.23
C LEU A 121 10.94 3.84 -3.28
N GLN A 122 11.59 4.55 -2.35
CA GLN A 122 13.05 4.58 -2.23
C GLN A 122 13.59 3.36 -1.48
N LEU A 123 12.91 2.94 -0.41
CA LEU A 123 13.30 1.78 0.39
C LEU A 123 13.16 0.48 -0.38
N GLU A 124 12.10 0.35 -1.18
CA GLU A 124 11.85 -0.81 -2.04
C GLU A 124 13.10 -1.20 -2.82
N LYS A 125 13.70 -0.26 -3.55
CA LYS A 125 14.89 -0.51 -4.35
C LYS A 125 16.03 -1.09 -3.51
N LYS A 126 16.23 -0.55 -2.30
CA LYS A 126 17.29 -0.99 -1.39
C LYS A 126 17.00 -2.38 -0.83
N VAL A 127 15.75 -2.64 -0.42
CA VAL A 127 15.33 -3.92 0.15
C VAL A 127 15.42 -5.03 -0.89
N TYR A 128 14.79 -4.85 -2.05
CA TYR A 128 14.72 -5.90 -3.08
C TYR A 128 16.01 -6.06 -3.88
N SER A 129 16.97 -5.12 -3.77
CA SER A 129 18.33 -5.31 -4.28
C SER A 129 19.22 -6.17 -3.38
N ASN A 130 18.81 -6.43 -2.13
CA ASN A 130 19.56 -7.25 -1.18
C ASN A 130 18.97 -8.67 -1.12
N PRO A 131 19.68 -9.71 -1.61
CA PRO A 131 19.21 -11.09 -1.57
C PRO A 131 18.87 -11.60 -0.16
N GLU A 132 19.56 -11.12 0.88
CA GLU A 132 19.29 -11.52 2.26
C GLU A 132 17.92 -11.04 2.73
N TYR A 133 17.57 -9.78 2.44
CA TYR A 133 16.24 -9.24 2.77
C TYR A 133 15.14 -9.90 1.95
N VAL A 134 15.39 -10.23 0.68
CA VAL A 134 14.46 -11.00 -0.14
C VAL A 134 14.19 -12.37 0.49
N ALA A 135 15.23 -13.10 0.90
CA ALA A 135 15.08 -14.39 1.58
C ALA A 135 14.29 -14.28 2.91
N VAL A 136 14.51 -13.22 3.68
CA VAL A 136 13.73 -12.93 4.91
C VAL A 136 12.25 -12.73 4.59
N ILE A 137 11.92 -11.99 3.51
CA ILE A 137 10.54 -11.77 3.07
C ILE A 137 9.88 -13.10 2.70
N GLU A 138 10.54 -13.91 1.86
CA GLU A 138 10.00 -15.19 1.40
C GLU A 138 9.74 -16.15 2.57
N LYS A 139 10.71 -16.28 3.48
CA LYS A 139 10.58 -17.11 4.69
C LYS A 139 9.43 -16.63 5.58
N SER A 140 9.30 -15.32 5.76
CA SER A 140 8.23 -14.72 6.56
C SER A 140 6.86 -15.00 5.94
N GLN A 141 6.71 -14.81 4.63
CA GLN A 141 5.46 -15.10 3.93
C GLN A 141 5.08 -16.59 4.01
N GLN A 142 6.03 -17.50 3.79
CA GLN A 142 5.78 -18.94 3.92
C GLN A 142 5.31 -19.32 5.33
N LYS A 143 5.93 -18.75 6.37
CA LYS A 143 5.50 -18.94 7.76
C LYS A 143 4.07 -18.44 7.97
N ILE A 144 3.75 -17.25 7.47
CA ILE A 144 2.42 -16.64 7.65
C ILE A 144 1.34 -17.44 6.93
N LEU A 145 1.61 -17.90 5.70
CA LEU A 145 0.66 -18.73 4.93
C LEU A 145 0.33 -20.04 5.66
N LYS A 146 1.33 -20.69 6.28
CA LYS A 146 1.09 -21.87 7.13
C LYS A 146 0.25 -21.54 8.36
N GLN A 147 0.45 -20.38 8.98
CA GLN A 147 -0.34 -19.96 10.14
C GLN A 147 -1.79 -19.62 9.77
N LEU A 148 -1.99 -19.00 8.59
CA LEU A 148 -3.29 -18.61 8.11
C LEU A 148 -4.25 -19.79 7.96
N SER A 149 -3.75 -20.97 7.52
CA SER A 149 -4.57 -22.18 7.44
C SER A 149 -5.02 -22.71 8.80
N PHE A 150 -4.27 -22.45 9.88
CA PHE A 150 -4.68 -22.79 11.24
C PHE A 150 -5.68 -21.80 11.85
N PHE A 151 -5.83 -20.61 11.24
CA PHE A 151 -6.75 -19.57 11.70
C PHE A 151 -7.97 -19.43 10.78
N ASP A 152 -8.40 -20.51 10.12
CA ASP A 152 -9.58 -20.52 9.23
C ASP A 152 -9.56 -19.42 8.16
N ASN A 153 -8.38 -19.10 7.63
CA ASN A 153 -8.18 -17.99 6.67
C ASN A 153 -8.54 -16.60 7.22
N ASN A 154 -8.48 -16.40 8.55
CA ASN A 154 -8.63 -15.09 9.16
C ASN A 154 -7.37 -14.23 8.97
N TYR A 155 -7.35 -13.45 7.89
CA TYR A 155 -6.28 -12.49 7.58
C TYR A 155 -6.10 -11.41 8.66
N MET A 156 -7.14 -11.13 9.45
CA MET A 156 -7.13 -10.13 10.53
C MET A 156 -6.68 -10.69 11.88
N HIS A 157 -6.25 -11.94 11.94
CA HIS A 157 -5.73 -12.53 13.17
C HIS A 157 -4.48 -11.76 13.66
N PRO A 158 -4.37 -11.38 14.95
CA PRO A 158 -3.26 -10.57 15.47
C PRO A 158 -1.87 -11.14 15.15
N SER A 159 -1.70 -12.46 15.18
CA SER A 159 -0.43 -13.11 14.81
C SER A 159 -0.04 -12.88 13.35
N ILE A 160 -1.00 -12.86 12.42
CA ILE A 160 -0.71 -12.60 11.00
C ILE A 160 -0.17 -11.17 10.84
N ILE A 161 -0.85 -10.21 11.44
CA ILE A 161 -0.45 -8.80 11.44
C ILE A 161 0.91 -8.61 12.11
N ALA A 162 1.15 -9.25 13.26
CA ALA A 162 2.42 -9.16 13.98
C ALA A 162 3.60 -9.74 13.19
N ASN A 163 3.42 -10.85 12.46
CA ASN A 163 4.49 -11.40 11.62
C ASN A 163 4.78 -10.51 10.41
N LEU A 164 3.79 -9.88 9.78
CA LEU A 164 4.01 -8.90 8.71
C LEU A 164 4.72 -7.65 9.25
N ALA A 165 4.34 -7.20 10.45
CA ALA A 165 5.03 -6.13 11.15
C ALA A 165 6.51 -6.49 11.43
N GLN A 166 6.78 -7.73 11.83
CA GLN A 166 8.14 -8.21 12.06
C GLN A 166 8.94 -8.28 10.76
N ALA A 167 8.33 -8.72 9.65
CA ALA A 167 8.98 -8.73 8.33
C ALA A 167 9.42 -7.32 7.89
N TYR A 168 8.64 -6.28 8.21
CA TYR A 168 9.07 -4.88 8.03
C TYR A 168 10.29 -4.55 8.89
N VAL A 169 10.26 -4.88 10.18
CA VAL A 169 11.35 -4.61 11.12
C VAL A 169 12.65 -5.28 10.67
N ASP A 170 12.58 -6.51 10.21
CA ASP A 170 13.74 -7.32 9.80
C ASP A 170 14.33 -6.90 8.45
N THR A 171 13.61 -6.09 7.66
CA THR A 171 14.03 -5.66 6.32
C THR A 171 14.12 -4.14 6.21
N ALA A 172 13.06 -3.47 5.75
CA ALA A 172 13.02 -2.03 5.55
C ALA A 172 13.32 -1.23 6.83
N GLY A 173 12.96 -1.77 8.00
CA GLY A 173 13.25 -1.18 9.31
C GLY A 173 14.74 -1.11 9.67
N GLN A 174 15.58 -1.92 9.02
CA GLN A 174 17.05 -1.91 9.21
C GLN A 174 17.76 -0.81 8.40
N ILE A 175 17.07 -0.22 7.41
CA ILE A 175 17.68 0.72 6.47
C ILE A 175 17.50 2.16 6.97
N ASN A 176 18.59 2.91 7.00
CA ASN A 176 18.56 4.34 7.30
C ASN A 176 18.42 5.21 6.02
N PRO A 177 17.69 6.33 6.08
CA PRO A 177 16.84 6.77 7.20
C PRO A 177 15.54 5.95 7.28
N ARG A 178 15.07 5.71 8.52
CA ARG A 178 13.79 5.03 8.78
C ARG A 178 12.60 5.95 8.47
N ILE A 179 11.45 5.36 8.14
CA ILE A 179 10.19 6.12 8.02
C ILE A 179 9.74 6.57 9.41
N LEU A 180 9.74 7.87 9.66
CA LEU A 180 9.22 8.46 10.89
C LEU A 180 7.70 8.69 10.75
N VAL A 181 6.92 7.74 11.25
CA VAL A 181 5.46 7.87 11.30
C VAL A 181 5.07 8.85 12.40
N ARG A 182 4.31 9.90 12.03
CA ARG A 182 3.76 10.91 12.93
C ARG A 182 2.28 10.66 13.18
N GLY A 183 1.87 10.79 14.44
CA GLY A 183 0.51 10.54 14.90
C GLY A 183 0.33 10.81 16.39
N ASN A 184 -0.78 10.35 16.95
CA ASN A 184 -1.09 10.39 18.37
C ASN A 184 -0.14 9.46 19.15
N ALA A 185 0.46 9.96 20.23
CA ALA A 185 1.37 9.22 21.09
C ALA A 185 0.76 7.92 21.64
N GLU A 186 -0.56 7.91 21.90
CA GLU A 186 -1.27 6.75 22.42
C GLU A 186 -1.31 5.57 21.43
N SER A 187 -1.34 5.84 20.12
CA SER A 187 -1.27 4.79 19.09
C SER A 187 0.05 4.03 19.13
N PHE A 188 1.14 4.68 19.55
CA PHE A 188 2.46 4.05 19.58
C PHE A 188 2.71 3.25 20.86
N LYS A 189 1.86 3.38 21.88
CA LYS A 189 1.92 2.59 23.12
C LYS A 189 1.24 1.23 22.97
N ASP A 190 0.30 1.09 22.03
CA ASP A 190 -0.40 -0.17 21.76
C ASP A 190 0.34 -1.01 20.70
N PRO A 191 0.82 -2.23 21.05
CA PRO A 191 1.41 -3.16 20.10
C PRO A 191 0.52 -3.47 18.89
N ASN A 192 -0.81 -3.51 19.04
CA ASN A 192 -1.71 -3.79 17.93
C ASN A 192 -1.68 -2.67 16.88
N HIS A 193 -1.71 -1.41 17.32
CA HIS A 193 -1.63 -0.25 16.44
C HIS A 193 -0.26 -0.15 15.76
N THR A 194 0.83 -0.34 16.51
CA THR A 194 2.18 -0.32 15.94
C THR A 194 2.41 -1.47 14.95
N ASN A 195 1.85 -2.66 15.21
CA ASN A 195 1.88 -3.78 14.28
C ASN A 195 1.08 -3.48 13.01
N ARG A 196 -0.11 -2.89 13.11
CA ARG A 196 -0.91 -2.47 11.93
C ARG A 196 -0.18 -1.43 11.08
N ILE A 197 0.48 -0.46 11.71
CA ILE A 197 1.32 0.54 11.02
C ILE A 197 2.44 -0.17 10.25
N ARG A 198 3.21 -1.03 10.92
CA ARG A 198 4.35 -1.74 10.31
C ARG A 198 3.92 -2.71 9.21
N ALA A 199 2.82 -3.46 9.43
CA ALA A 199 2.25 -4.33 8.42
C ALA A 199 1.75 -3.55 7.20
N SER A 200 1.12 -2.38 7.41
CA SER A 200 0.74 -1.50 6.30
C SER A 200 1.95 -1.04 5.50
N LEU A 201 3.01 -0.57 6.19
CA LEU A 201 4.26 -0.17 5.54
C LEU A 201 4.93 -1.34 4.81
N PHE A 202 4.89 -2.56 5.37
CA PHE A 202 5.37 -3.76 4.71
C PHE A 202 4.64 -4.02 3.40
N THR A 203 3.31 -4.05 3.41
CA THR A 203 2.55 -4.24 2.17
C THR A 203 2.78 -3.11 1.19
N GLY A 204 2.87 -1.86 1.66
CA GLY A 204 3.22 -0.73 0.82
C GLY A 204 4.59 -0.88 0.15
N LEU A 205 5.57 -1.49 0.82
CA LEU A 205 6.87 -1.84 0.26
C LEU A 205 6.75 -2.91 -0.85
N GLN A 206 5.94 -3.94 -0.63
CA GLN A 206 5.69 -4.98 -1.63
C GLN A 206 4.95 -4.42 -2.87
N LEU A 207 3.98 -3.52 -2.66
CA LEU A 207 3.25 -2.85 -3.73
C LEU A 207 4.15 -1.86 -4.50
N ALA A 208 5.11 -1.23 -3.82
CA ALA A 208 6.14 -0.45 -4.47
C ALA A 208 7.01 -1.34 -5.37
N HIS A 209 7.29 -2.57 -4.95
CA HIS A 209 8.08 -3.53 -5.73
C HIS A 209 7.31 -3.99 -6.97
N LEU A 210 6.04 -4.35 -6.80
CA LEU A 210 5.14 -4.64 -7.91
C LEU A 210 5.07 -3.48 -8.91
N TRP A 211 4.93 -2.24 -8.41
CA TRP A 211 4.95 -1.04 -9.25
C TRP A 211 6.24 -0.93 -10.06
N ARG A 212 7.40 -1.23 -9.45
CA ARG A 212 8.70 -1.24 -10.12
C ARG A 212 8.83 -2.32 -11.19
N GLN A 213 8.36 -3.54 -10.90
CA GLN A 213 8.31 -4.64 -11.86
C GLN A 213 7.43 -4.31 -13.07
N LEU A 214 6.35 -3.55 -12.88
CA LEU A 214 5.49 -3.04 -13.95
C LEU A 214 6.07 -1.82 -14.69
N GLY A 215 7.38 -1.55 -14.56
CA GLY A 215 8.06 -0.42 -15.22
C GLY A 215 7.80 0.93 -14.55
N GLY A 216 7.46 0.93 -13.26
CA GLY A 216 7.40 2.11 -12.41
C GLY A 216 8.74 2.81 -12.30
N SER A 217 8.76 4.14 -12.37
CA SER A 217 9.96 4.93 -12.10
C SER A 217 9.61 6.32 -11.56
N SER A 218 10.37 6.80 -10.56
CA SER A 218 10.13 8.10 -9.92
C SER A 218 10.25 9.24 -10.92
N TRP A 219 11.23 9.19 -11.83
CA TRP A 219 11.37 10.15 -12.93
C TRP A 219 10.16 10.12 -13.86
N ASN A 220 9.76 8.92 -14.30
CA ASN A 220 8.58 8.76 -15.16
C ASN A 220 7.32 9.32 -14.49
N MET A 221 7.14 9.12 -13.18
CA MET A 221 6.01 9.65 -12.42
C MET A 221 5.95 11.19 -12.48
N ILE A 222 7.10 11.87 -12.34
CA ILE A 222 7.17 13.33 -12.39
C ILE A 222 6.83 13.85 -13.80
N PHE A 223 7.35 13.21 -14.85
CA PHE A 223 7.11 13.63 -16.24
C PHE A 223 5.75 13.23 -16.80
N SER A 224 5.11 12.20 -16.24
CA SER A 224 3.83 11.65 -16.74
C SER A 224 2.62 11.93 -15.85
N LYS A 225 2.70 12.90 -14.93
CA LYS A 225 1.60 13.24 -14.00
C LYS A 225 0.22 13.36 -14.66
N ARG A 226 0.13 14.02 -15.83
CA ARG A 226 -1.13 14.15 -16.59
C ARG A 226 -1.67 12.79 -17.05
N LYS A 227 -0.80 11.92 -17.58
CA LYS A 227 -1.18 10.56 -18.01
C LYS A 227 -1.59 9.70 -16.81
N LEU A 228 -0.85 9.80 -15.70
CA LEU A 228 -1.18 9.11 -14.46
C LEU A 228 -2.56 9.52 -13.93
N LEU A 229 -2.87 10.83 -13.92
CA LEU A 229 -4.21 11.32 -13.55
C LEU A 229 -5.29 10.77 -14.46
N GLN A 230 -5.07 10.75 -15.78
CA GLN A 230 -6.03 10.16 -16.73
C GLN A 230 -6.27 8.68 -16.47
N ASP A 231 -5.22 7.92 -16.13
CA ASP A 231 -5.36 6.49 -15.78
C ASP A 231 -6.13 6.31 -14.47
N ILE A 232 -5.84 7.12 -13.44
CA ILE A 232 -6.57 7.09 -12.16
C ILE A 232 -8.05 7.42 -12.38
N GLN A 233 -8.36 8.46 -13.14
CA GLN A 233 -9.74 8.84 -13.47
C GLN A 233 -10.45 7.77 -14.30
N THR A 234 -9.73 7.08 -15.19
CA THR A 234 -10.28 5.95 -15.94
C THR A 234 -10.59 4.78 -15.03
N LEU A 235 -9.67 4.41 -14.13
CA LEU A 235 -9.88 3.36 -13.13
C LEU A 235 -11.04 3.70 -12.18
N ALA A 236 -11.12 4.95 -11.69
CA ALA A 236 -12.22 5.40 -10.84
C ALA A 236 -13.58 5.33 -11.58
N ARG A 237 -13.64 5.73 -12.85
CA ARG A 237 -14.88 5.60 -13.66
C ARG A 237 -15.28 4.14 -13.86
N LEU A 238 -14.32 3.25 -14.12
CA LEU A 238 -14.59 1.81 -14.24
C LEU A 238 -15.13 1.22 -12.94
N GLN A 239 -14.69 1.71 -11.78
CA GLN A 239 -15.25 1.32 -10.49
C GLN A 239 -16.73 1.72 -10.36
N TYR A 240 -17.10 2.95 -10.76
CA TYR A 240 -18.50 3.42 -10.66
C TYR A 240 -19.45 2.77 -11.66
N GLN A 241 -18.96 2.28 -12.80
CA GLN A 241 -19.81 1.57 -13.78
C GLN A 241 -20.22 0.16 -13.33
N MET A 242 -19.62 -0.37 -12.26
CA MET A 242 -19.91 -1.72 -11.73
C MET A 242 -20.81 -1.73 -10.50
N VAL A 243 -21.19 -0.56 -9.97
CA VAL A 243 -22.15 -0.41 -8.85
C VAL A 243 -23.51 0.00 -9.42
#